data_AF-D0MZM7-F1
#
_entry.id   AF-D0MZM7-F1
#
_cell.length_a   1.000
_cell.length_b   1.000
_cell.length_c   1.000
_cell.angle_alpha   90.00
_cell.angle_beta   90.00
_cell.angle_gamma   90.00
#
_symmetry.space_group_name_H-M   'P 1'
#
loop_
_entity.id
_entity.type
_entity.pdbx_description
1 polymer ?
#
loop_
_entity_poly.entity_id
_entity_poly.type
_entity_poly.pdbx_seq_one_letter_code
_entity_poly.pdbx_strand_id
1 'polypeptide(L)'
;MRLTLGQKREVVDLAASKKFTHRELAEKFRVGRTTITNICRQEDLIRTETDSADATKKKRKTTKCTYDLRVLDECLHKWRMEVKVSSPDTKLTGTVLQHKAMELACKIVQEPYAALPDKVKQALQKFTGSNGWLDGYRTRFGSFSSKQLPGGGRSEWWIWEILWERKVTNTGRYTVSLFVSAAGEKHDLQVIGTDRSPLLLAGIDTKETYNIQYGYSKTGWQVAQTTVSMLKSLNALAKERKRTLL
;
A
#
# COMPACT_ATOMS: atom_id res chain seq x y z
N MET A 1 -4.38 7.00 33.47
CA MET A 1 -4.73 7.85 32.31
C MET A 1 -4.11 7.24 31.05
N ARG A 2 -4.78 7.25 29.89
CA ARG A 2 -4.26 6.64 28.63
C ARG A 2 -3.91 7.74 27.62
N LEU A 3 -2.64 7.79 27.20
CA LEU A 3 -2.10 8.79 26.28
C LEU A 3 -2.59 8.59 24.85
N THR A 4 -2.80 9.69 24.13
CA THR A 4 -3.09 9.69 22.68
C THR A 4 -1.83 9.37 21.86
N LEU A 5 -2.01 9.01 20.59
CA LEU A 5 -0.89 8.82 19.65
C LEU A 5 -0.01 10.07 19.52
N GLY A 6 -0.63 11.26 19.49
CA GLY A 6 0.12 12.52 19.50
C GLY A 6 0.98 12.69 20.75
N GLN A 7 0.43 12.42 21.93
CA GLN A 7 1.18 12.49 23.20
C GLN A 7 2.27 11.42 23.28
N LYS A 8 2.03 10.22 22.74
CA LYS A 8 3.05 9.16 22.66
C LYS A 8 4.21 9.55 21.75
N ARG A 9 3.93 10.24 20.63
CA ARG A 9 4.98 10.76 19.74
C ARG A 9 5.82 11.81 20.46
N GLU A 10 5.19 12.73 21.18
CA GLU A 10 5.90 13.71 22.00
C GLU A 10 6.79 13.06 23.07
N VAL A 11 6.31 11.99 23.73
CA VAL A 11 7.13 11.20 24.68
C VAL A 11 8.35 10.60 23.99
N VAL A 12 8.19 10.01 22.80
CA VAL A 12 9.29 9.41 22.02
C VAL A 12 10.30 10.48 21.60
N ASP A 13 9.84 11.63 21.11
CA ASP A 13 10.73 12.71 20.66
C ASP A 13 11.52 13.31 21.85
N LEU A 14 10.86 13.50 23.00
CA LEU A 14 11.52 13.98 24.22
C LEU A 14 12.48 12.94 24.82
N ALA A 15 12.15 11.65 24.79
CA ALA A 15 13.04 10.58 25.23
C ALA A 15 14.28 10.49 24.32
N ALA A 16 14.11 10.59 23.00
CA ALA A 16 15.19 10.58 22.03
C ALA A 16 16.13 11.79 22.18
N SER A 17 15.61 12.94 22.63
CA SER A 17 16.42 14.13 22.91
C SER A 17 17.39 13.96 24.08
N LYS A 18 17.27 12.87 24.88
CA LYS A 18 18.02 12.59 26.11
C LYS A 18 17.99 13.69 27.18
N LYS A 19 17.14 14.71 27.02
CA LYS A 19 16.98 15.83 27.96
C LYS A 19 16.17 15.46 29.20
N PHE A 20 15.41 14.38 29.15
CA PHE A 20 14.51 13.95 30.23
C PHE A 20 14.71 12.47 30.53
N THR A 21 14.72 12.13 31.80
CA THR A 21 14.65 10.75 32.29
C THR A 21 13.24 10.19 32.15
N HIS A 22 13.10 8.86 32.12
CA HIS A 22 11.78 8.21 32.08
C HIS A 22 10.90 8.57 33.29
N ARG A 23 11.51 8.98 34.42
CA ARG A 23 10.78 9.41 35.62
C ARG A 23 10.18 10.81 35.43
N GLU A 24 10.97 11.74 34.91
CA GLU A 24 10.49 13.12 34.63
C GLU A 24 9.41 13.13 33.53
N LEU A 25 9.53 12.26 32.52
CA LEU A 25 8.48 12.07 31.52
C LEU A 25 7.20 11.48 32.14
N ALA A 26 7.33 10.53 33.06
CA ALA A 26 6.18 9.94 33.75
C ALA A 26 5.41 11.00 34.56
N GLU A 27 6.12 11.88 35.26
CA GLU A 27 5.55 13.00 36.00
C GLU A 27 4.90 14.03 35.05
N LYS A 28 5.61 14.43 33.99
CA LYS A 28 5.13 15.41 32.99
C LYS A 28 3.83 14.96 32.31
N PHE A 29 3.74 13.69 31.94
CA PHE A 29 2.57 13.12 31.26
C PHE A 29 1.55 12.49 32.22
N ARG A 30 1.78 12.56 33.54
CA ARG A 30 0.93 11.98 34.60
C ARG A 30 0.59 10.50 34.33
N VAL A 31 1.60 9.71 33.99
CA VAL A 31 1.50 8.26 33.74
C VAL A 31 2.56 7.50 34.55
N GLY A 32 2.40 6.19 34.69
CA GLY A 32 3.41 5.37 35.37
C GLY A 32 4.71 5.28 34.56
N ARG A 33 5.86 5.15 35.23
CA ARG A 33 7.17 4.95 34.60
C ARG A 33 7.17 3.77 33.61
N THR A 34 6.50 2.67 33.96
CA THR A 34 6.35 1.49 33.09
C THR A 34 5.62 1.83 31.78
N THR A 35 4.67 2.77 31.81
CA THR A 35 3.97 3.25 30.61
C THR A 35 4.94 3.98 29.67
N ILE A 36 5.80 4.85 30.21
CA ILE A 36 6.84 5.55 29.41
C ILE A 36 7.80 4.55 28.79
N THR A 37 8.30 3.58 29.57
CA THR A 37 9.20 2.53 29.05
C THR A 37 8.55 1.73 27.93
N ASN A 38 7.28 1.35 28.07
CA ASN A 38 6.55 0.62 27.04
C ASN A 38 6.33 1.45 25.77
N ILE A 39 6.10 2.76 25.91
CA ILE A 39 5.96 3.68 24.79
C ILE A 39 7.30 3.79 24.03
N CYS A 40 8.42 3.97 24.75
CA CYS A 40 9.74 4.07 24.13
C CYS A 40 10.14 2.76 23.42
N ARG A 41 9.74 1.60 23.94
CA ARG A 41 9.93 0.30 23.24
C ARG A 41 9.15 0.18 21.92
N GLN A 42 8.10 0.97 21.73
CA GLN A 42 7.24 0.96 20.54
C GLN A 42 7.51 2.18 19.63
N GLU A 43 8.68 2.81 19.76
CA GLU A 43 8.98 4.09 19.09
C GLU A 43 8.82 4.04 17.57
N ASP A 44 9.35 3.00 16.90
CA ASP A 44 9.30 2.89 15.44
C ASP A 44 7.86 2.81 14.92
N LEU A 45 7.01 2.06 15.63
CA LEU A 45 5.60 1.92 15.30
C LEU A 45 4.86 3.25 15.48
N ILE A 46 5.13 3.95 16.60
CA ILE A 46 4.52 5.24 16.90
C ILE A 46 4.96 6.29 15.88
N ARG A 47 6.25 6.29 15.48
CA ARG A 47 6.77 7.22 14.47
C ARG A 47 6.12 7.01 13.11
N THR A 48 6.17 5.77 12.62
CA THR A 48 5.56 5.38 11.34
C THR A 48 4.07 5.71 11.27
N GLU A 49 3.31 5.46 12.35
CA GLU A 49 1.87 5.75 12.39
C GLU A 49 1.56 7.25 12.50
N THR A 50 2.48 8.07 13.03
CA THR A 50 2.28 9.52 13.18
C THR A 50 2.77 10.36 12.01
N ASP A 51 3.81 9.92 11.29
CA ASP A 51 4.36 10.66 10.15
C ASP A 51 3.39 10.73 8.96
N SER A 52 2.41 9.81 8.88
CA SER A 52 1.37 9.74 7.85
C SER A 52 -0.06 10.04 8.37
N ALA A 53 -0.19 10.64 9.56
CA ALA A 53 -1.47 10.80 10.25
C ALA A 53 -2.03 12.24 10.23
N ASP A 54 -3.25 12.38 9.70
CA ASP A 54 -4.09 13.58 9.83
C ASP A 54 -4.41 13.93 11.29
N ALA A 55 -4.82 15.17 11.56
CA ALA A 55 -5.15 15.67 12.90
C ALA A 55 -6.16 14.78 13.66
N THR A 56 -7.08 14.12 12.95
CA THR A 56 -8.07 13.20 13.51
C THR A 56 -7.44 11.89 14.01
N LYS A 57 -6.40 11.38 13.33
CA LYS A 57 -5.69 10.14 13.70
C LYS A 57 -4.82 10.35 14.95
N LYS A 58 -4.30 11.56 15.16
CA LYS A 58 -3.50 11.94 16.36
C LYS A 58 -4.31 11.91 17.67
N LYS A 59 -5.64 12.04 17.61
CA LYS A 59 -6.55 11.98 18.78
C LYS A 59 -6.79 10.55 19.29
N ARG A 60 -6.40 9.51 18.54
CA ARG A 60 -6.64 8.10 18.90
C ARG A 60 -5.74 7.67 20.07
N LYS A 61 -6.26 6.89 21.02
CA LYS A 61 -5.55 6.39 22.23
C LYS A 61 -4.83 5.05 22.03
N THR A 62 -5.06 4.40 20.90
CA THR A 62 -4.58 3.05 20.58
C THR A 62 -3.99 3.07 19.18
N THR A 63 -2.76 2.56 19.03
CA THR A 63 -2.13 2.29 17.74
C THR A 63 -3.00 1.34 16.92
N LYS A 64 -3.03 1.52 15.59
CA LYS A 64 -3.74 0.61 14.68
C LYS A 64 -3.14 -0.77 14.92
N CYS A 65 -3.97 -1.77 15.21
CA CYS A 65 -3.53 -3.14 15.42
C CYS A 65 -2.74 -3.60 14.18
N THR A 66 -1.41 -3.57 14.25
CA THR A 66 -0.53 -4.25 13.32
C THR A 66 -0.58 -5.71 13.68
N TYR A 67 -1.70 -6.36 13.35
CA TYR A 67 -1.80 -7.80 13.39
C TYR A 67 -1.08 -8.36 12.16
N ASP A 68 -0.21 -9.34 12.37
CA ASP A 68 0.71 -9.85 11.34
C ASP A 68 -0.04 -10.38 10.10
N LEU A 69 -1.31 -10.79 10.24
CA LEU A 69 -2.14 -11.25 9.11
C LEU A 69 -3.05 -10.17 8.50
N ARG A 70 -2.83 -8.87 8.78
CA ARG A 70 -3.67 -7.82 8.20
C ARG A 70 -3.66 -7.83 6.67
N VAL A 71 -2.53 -8.20 6.05
CA VAL A 71 -2.43 -8.36 4.58
C VAL A 71 -3.38 -9.43 4.06
N LEU A 72 -3.47 -10.56 4.78
CA LEU A 72 -4.35 -11.66 4.42
C LEU A 72 -5.82 -11.26 4.55
N ASP A 73 -6.16 -10.61 5.66
CA ASP A 73 -7.50 -10.09 5.93
C ASP A 73 -7.96 -9.11 4.83
N GLU A 74 -7.09 -8.17 4.43
CA GLU A 74 -7.36 -7.20 3.35
C GLU A 74 -7.57 -7.89 2.00
N CYS A 75 -6.71 -8.86 1.64
CA CYS A 75 -6.88 -9.66 0.42
C CYS A 75 -8.20 -10.44 0.45
N LEU A 76 -8.50 -11.14 1.54
CA LEU A 76 -9.74 -11.90 1.65
C LEU A 76 -10.97 -10.99 1.57
N HIS A 77 -10.91 -9.80 2.16
CA HIS A 77 -12.00 -8.84 2.09
C HIS A 77 -12.23 -8.33 0.67
N LYS A 78 -11.14 -8.01 -0.06
CA LYS A 78 -11.25 -7.55 -1.45
C LYS A 78 -11.84 -8.62 -2.37
N TRP A 79 -11.33 -9.87 -2.28
CA TRP A 79 -11.93 -11.02 -2.96
C TRP A 79 -13.43 -11.13 -2.69
N ARG A 80 -13.80 -11.02 -1.41
CA ARG A 80 -15.16 -11.18 -0.96
C ARG A 80 -16.08 -10.09 -1.50
N MET A 81 -15.58 -8.86 -1.65
CA MET A 81 -16.32 -7.77 -2.29
C MET A 81 -16.50 -8.04 -3.79
N GLU A 82 -15.47 -8.56 -4.47
CA GLU A 82 -15.55 -8.93 -5.89
C GLU A 82 -16.52 -10.07 -6.17
N VAL A 83 -16.54 -11.11 -5.34
CA VAL A 83 -17.51 -12.21 -5.46
C VAL A 83 -18.93 -11.67 -5.31
N LYS A 84 -19.17 -10.76 -4.35
CA LYS A 84 -20.48 -10.13 -4.22
C LYS A 84 -20.87 -9.31 -5.45
N VAL A 85 -19.92 -8.62 -6.04
CA VAL A 85 -20.11 -7.77 -7.22
C VAL A 85 -20.34 -8.62 -8.49
N SER A 86 -19.68 -9.77 -8.59
CA SER A 86 -19.73 -10.67 -9.77
C SER A 86 -20.83 -11.72 -9.67
N SER A 87 -21.19 -12.15 -8.46
CA SER A 87 -22.14 -13.24 -8.19
C SER A 87 -22.89 -12.95 -6.88
N PRO A 88 -23.86 -12.01 -6.92
CA PRO A 88 -24.51 -11.48 -5.72
C PRO A 88 -25.30 -12.51 -4.90
N ASP A 89 -25.75 -13.60 -5.55
CA ASP A 89 -26.53 -14.66 -4.91
C ASP A 89 -25.66 -15.75 -4.25
N THR A 90 -24.34 -15.70 -4.45
CA THR A 90 -23.42 -16.67 -3.88
C THR A 90 -23.30 -16.48 -2.37
N LYS A 91 -23.86 -17.42 -1.60
CA LYS A 91 -23.71 -17.45 -0.14
C LYS A 91 -22.29 -17.88 0.24
N LEU A 92 -21.47 -16.93 0.66
CA LEU A 92 -20.13 -17.21 1.21
C LEU A 92 -20.24 -17.69 2.66
N THR A 93 -20.13 -19.00 2.85
CA THR A 93 -20.10 -19.63 4.18
C THR A 93 -18.76 -19.39 4.89
N GLY A 94 -18.72 -19.63 6.21
CA GLY A 94 -17.48 -19.54 6.99
C GLY A 94 -16.40 -20.48 6.47
N THR A 95 -16.77 -21.70 6.08
CA THR A 95 -15.86 -22.71 5.54
C THR A 95 -15.23 -22.30 4.21
N VAL A 96 -15.99 -21.62 3.35
CA VAL A 96 -15.48 -21.06 2.08
C VAL A 96 -14.49 -19.92 2.35
N LEU A 97 -14.79 -19.04 3.31
CA LEU A 97 -13.88 -17.96 3.70
C LEU A 97 -12.56 -18.51 4.28
N GLN A 98 -12.64 -19.55 5.12
CA GLN A 98 -11.47 -20.21 5.70
C GLN A 98 -10.60 -20.85 4.62
N HIS A 99 -11.20 -21.63 3.71
CA HIS A 99 -10.47 -22.24 2.59
C HIS A 99 -9.79 -21.19 1.72
N LYS A 100 -10.53 -20.13 1.31
CA LYS A 100 -9.95 -19.09 0.47
C LYS A 100 -8.85 -18.31 1.18
N ALA A 101 -8.97 -18.08 2.49
CA ALA A 101 -7.91 -17.44 3.27
C ALA A 101 -6.64 -18.30 3.32
N MET A 102 -6.78 -19.62 3.46
CA MET A 102 -5.63 -20.53 3.44
C MET A 102 -4.95 -20.54 2.06
N GLU A 103 -5.74 -20.57 0.99
CA GLU A 103 -5.24 -20.45 -0.38
C GLU A 103 -4.46 -19.14 -0.59
N LEU A 104 -5.03 -18.02 -0.15
CA LEU A 104 -4.39 -16.70 -0.23
C LEU A 104 -3.10 -16.64 0.60
N ALA A 105 -3.08 -17.24 1.80
CA ALA A 105 -1.88 -17.29 2.63
C ALA A 105 -0.74 -18.04 1.93
N CYS A 106 -1.03 -19.19 1.32
CA CYS A 106 -0.06 -19.95 0.53
C CYS A 106 0.45 -19.13 -0.67
N LYS A 107 -0.45 -18.51 -1.44
CA LYS A 107 -0.07 -17.67 -2.59
C LYS A 107 0.85 -16.53 -2.16
N ILE A 108 0.47 -15.76 -1.14
CA ILE A 108 1.24 -14.61 -0.64
C ILE A 108 2.66 -15.03 -0.17
N VAL A 109 2.81 -16.21 0.44
CA VAL A 109 4.11 -16.72 0.87
C VAL A 109 4.99 -17.14 -0.30
N GLN A 110 4.39 -17.68 -1.36
CA GLN A 110 5.11 -18.15 -2.55
C GLN A 110 5.51 -17.02 -3.50
N GLU A 111 4.95 -15.82 -3.34
CA GLU A 111 5.27 -14.67 -4.20
C GLU A 111 6.74 -14.21 -4.04
N PRO A 112 7.60 -14.41 -5.06
CA PRO A 112 9.03 -14.15 -4.95
C PRO A 112 9.35 -12.65 -4.79
N TYR A 113 8.43 -11.78 -5.19
CA TYR A 113 8.56 -10.33 -5.10
C TYR A 113 7.88 -9.72 -3.87
N ALA A 114 7.25 -10.54 -3.02
CA ALA A 114 6.61 -10.07 -1.81
C ALA A 114 7.68 -9.75 -0.74
N ALA A 115 8.05 -8.47 -0.64
CA ALA A 115 8.96 -7.94 0.39
C ALA A 115 8.26 -7.86 1.76
N LEU A 116 7.72 -9.00 2.23
CA LEU A 116 7.03 -9.11 3.51
C LEU A 116 8.05 -9.28 4.65
N PRO A 117 7.83 -8.64 5.82
CA PRO A 117 8.64 -8.89 7.00
C PRO A 117 8.64 -10.38 7.37
N ASP A 118 9.77 -10.91 7.84
CA ASP A 118 9.90 -12.35 8.18
C ASP A 118 8.87 -12.82 9.19
N LYS A 119 8.51 -11.95 10.14
CA LYS A 119 7.44 -12.21 11.12
C LYS A 119 6.09 -12.45 10.45
N VAL A 120 5.77 -11.70 9.39
CA VAL A 120 4.54 -11.85 8.61
C VAL A 120 4.59 -13.12 7.77
N LYS A 121 5.73 -13.43 7.14
CA LYS A 121 5.92 -14.68 6.39
C LYS A 121 5.72 -15.91 7.28
N GLN A 122 6.33 -15.93 8.46
CA GLN A 122 6.16 -17.02 9.44
C GLN A 122 4.70 -17.14 9.93
N ALA A 123 4.02 -16.02 10.14
CA ALA A 123 2.62 -16.01 10.55
C ALA A 123 1.70 -16.57 9.45
N LEU A 124 1.96 -16.21 8.18
CA LEU A 124 1.22 -16.72 7.03
C LEU A 124 1.47 -18.22 6.79
N GLN A 125 2.71 -18.70 6.96
CA GLN A 125 3.05 -20.11 6.84
C GLN A 125 2.34 -21.00 7.88
N LYS A 126 2.11 -20.46 9.09
CA LYS A 126 1.43 -21.16 10.19
C LYS A 126 -0.09 -20.92 10.20
N PHE A 127 -0.63 -20.24 9.19
CA PHE A 127 -2.04 -19.89 9.15
C PHE A 127 -2.91 -21.11 8.83
N THR A 128 -3.93 -21.36 9.65
CA THR A 128 -4.82 -22.54 9.53
C THR A 128 -6.30 -22.18 9.40
N GLY A 129 -6.64 -20.90 9.20
CA GLY A 129 -8.04 -20.48 9.07
C GLY A 129 -8.91 -20.81 10.29
N SER A 130 -8.36 -20.76 11.50
CA SER A 130 -9.07 -21.16 12.73
C SER A 130 -10.39 -20.41 12.96
N ASN A 131 -11.33 -21.02 13.68
CA ASN A 131 -12.61 -20.38 14.03
C ASN A 131 -12.41 -19.06 14.79
N GLY A 132 -11.41 -18.99 15.68
CA GLY A 132 -11.07 -17.75 16.38
C GLY A 132 -10.57 -16.63 15.45
N TRP A 133 -9.82 -16.98 14.39
CA TRP A 133 -9.47 -16.01 13.36
C TRP A 133 -10.70 -15.56 12.57
N LEU A 134 -11.57 -16.49 12.17
CA LEU A 134 -12.79 -16.19 11.40
C LEU A 134 -13.72 -15.26 12.16
N ASP A 135 -13.92 -15.48 13.46
CA ASP A 135 -14.73 -14.61 14.30
C ASP A 135 -14.11 -13.22 14.43
N GLY A 136 -12.80 -13.15 14.64
CA GLY A 136 -12.08 -11.88 14.61
C GLY A 136 -12.21 -11.16 13.26
N TYR A 137 -12.13 -11.89 12.14
CA TYR A 137 -12.30 -11.33 10.80
C TYR A 137 -13.70 -10.76 10.61
N ARG A 138 -14.75 -11.48 11.05
CA ARG A 138 -16.14 -10.99 11.04
C ARG A 138 -16.33 -9.75 11.92
N THR A 139 -15.67 -9.66 13.08
CA THR A 139 -15.70 -8.45 13.90
C THR A 139 -15.04 -7.26 13.20
N ARG A 140 -13.94 -7.50 12.47
CA ARG A 140 -13.19 -6.43 11.79
C ARG A 140 -13.87 -5.91 10.52
N PHE A 141 -14.40 -6.81 9.71
CA PHE A 141 -14.95 -6.49 8.38
C PHE A 141 -16.48 -6.60 8.28
N GLY A 142 -17.14 -6.96 9.40
CA GLY A 142 -18.57 -7.17 9.48
C GLY A 142 -19.02 -8.55 9.01
N SER A 143 -20.08 -9.06 9.64
CA SER A 143 -20.88 -10.14 9.05
C SER A 143 -21.81 -9.53 8.00
N PHE A 144 -21.86 -10.07 6.78
CA PHE A 144 -22.85 -9.56 5.82
C PHE A 144 -24.21 -10.13 6.18
N SER A 145 -25.06 -9.28 6.73
CA SER A 145 -26.48 -9.35 6.44
C SER A 145 -26.71 -8.72 5.07
N SER A 146 -27.42 -9.43 4.20
CA SER A 146 -27.60 -9.11 2.77
C SER A 146 -28.18 -7.72 2.56
N LYS A 147 -27.42 -6.80 1.95
CA LYS A 147 -27.94 -5.69 1.13
C LYS A 147 -27.00 -5.42 -0.06
N GLN A 148 -27.59 -5.42 -1.25
CA GLN A 148 -26.98 -5.42 -2.59
C GLN A 148 -26.26 -4.10 -2.95
N LEU A 149 -25.22 -4.20 -3.78
CA LEU A 149 -24.74 -3.16 -4.71
C LEU A 149 -24.17 -3.86 -5.97
N PRO A 150 -24.25 -3.27 -7.17
CA PRO A 150 -24.01 -3.98 -8.43
C PRO A 150 -22.56 -3.93 -8.93
N GLY A 151 -22.10 -5.08 -9.45
CA GLY A 151 -21.59 -5.26 -10.82
C GLY A 151 -20.13 -4.91 -11.18
N GLY A 152 -19.35 -5.92 -11.59
CA GLY A 152 -18.05 -5.77 -12.26
C GLY A 152 -16.99 -6.81 -11.89
N GLY A 153 -16.88 -7.90 -12.67
CA GLY A 153 -15.86 -8.94 -12.52
C GLY A 153 -14.50 -8.57 -13.14
N ARG A 154 -13.42 -8.91 -12.43
CA ARG A 154 -12.04 -8.97 -12.96
C ARG A 154 -11.25 -10.02 -12.18
N SER A 155 -10.61 -10.95 -12.88
CA SER A 155 -9.84 -12.06 -12.31
C SER A 155 -8.56 -11.57 -11.62
N GLU A 156 -8.30 -12.08 -10.39
CA GLU A 156 -7.09 -12.16 -9.54
C GLU A 156 -5.94 -11.09 -9.58
N TRP A 157 -5.99 -10.06 -10.44
CA TRP A 157 -5.04 -8.94 -10.57
C TRP A 157 -4.91 -8.08 -9.31
N TRP A 158 -5.90 -8.14 -8.44
CA TRP A 158 -6.04 -7.30 -7.27
C TRP A 158 -5.14 -7.73 -6.10
N ILE A 159 -4.68 -8.98 -6.07
CA ILE A 159 -3.66 -9.43 -5.09
C ILE A 159 -2.34 -8.71 -5.39
N TRP A 160 -1.98 -8.62 -6.67
CA TRP A 160 -0.84 -7.84 -7.13
C TRP A 160 -1.02 -6.35 -6.85
N GLU A 161 -2.21 -5.79 -7.03
CA GLU A 161 -2.50 -4.38 -6.70
C GLU A 161 -2.31 -4.07 -5.21
N ILE A 162 -2.77 -4.92 -4.28
CA ILE A 162 -2.57 -4.73 -2.83
C ILE A 162 -1.10 -4.86 -2.44
N LEU A 163 -0.40 -5.86 -2.98
CA LEU A 163 1.04 -6.05 -2.72
C LEU A 163 1.86 -4.90 -3.33
N TRP A 164 1.46 -4.40 -4.49
CA TRP A 164 2.05 -3.25 -5.16
C TRP A 164 1.82 -1.97 -4.38
N GLU A 165 0.58 -1.65 -3.97
CA GLU A 165 0.25 -0.48 -3.13
C GLU A 165 1.08 -0.45 -1.84
N ARG A 166 1.42 -1.61 -1.26
CA ARG A 166 2.31 -1.70 -0.08
C ARG A 166 3.80 -1.61 -0.40
N LYS A 167 4.22 -1.94 -1.63
CA LYS A 167 5.58 -1.69 -2.13
C LYS A 167 5.79 -0.22 -2.51
N VAL A 168 4.72 0.53 -2.78
CA VAL A 168 4.76 1.98 -2.98
C VAL A 168 4.83 2.71 -1.63
N THR A 169 5.92 2.50 -0.90
CA THR A 169 6.39 3.44 0.14
C THR A 169 7.54 4.30 -0.35
N ASN A 170 7.78 4.36 -1.67
CA ASN A 170 8.42 5.55 -2.22
C ASN A 170 7.29 6.54 -2.50
N THR A 171 7.08 7.49 -1.59
CA THR A 171 6.19 8.66 -1.72
C THR A 171 6.70 9.63 -2.79
N GLY A 172 7.27 9.10 -3.86
CA GLY A 172 7.70 9.81 -5.03
C GLY A 172 6.48 10.14 -5.88
N ARG A 173 6.38 11.41 -6.28
CA ARG A 173 5.40 11.85 -7.26
C ARG A 173 5.72 11.20 -8.62
N TYR A 174 4.69 10.72 -9.29
CA TYR A 174 4.74 10.31 -10.69
C TYR A 174 3.81 11.16 -11.53
N THR A 175 4.27 11.60 -12.70
CA THR A 175 3.43 12.23 -13.73
C THR A 175 3.28 11.28 -14.89
N VAL A 176 2.05 11.05 -15.33
CA VAL A 176 1.73 10.15 -16.44
C VAL A 176 1.10 10.97 -17.57
N SER A 177 1.65 10.86 -18.76
CA SER A 177 1.18 11.58 -19.95
C SER A 177 0.80 10.58 -21.04
N LEU A 178 -0.44 10.70 -21.52
CA LEU A 178 -0.98 9.91 -22.63
C LEU A 178 -1.07 10.80 -23.87
N PHE A 179 -0.58 10.31 -24.99
CA PHE A 179 -0.60 11.03 -26.26
C PHE A 179 -1.41 10.24 -27.28
N VAL A 180 -2.36 10.93 -27.91
CA VAL A 180 -3.20 10.39 -28.97
C VAL A 180 -3.15 11.34 -30.15
N SER A 181 -2.93 10.81 -31.35
CA SER A 181 -2.94 11.61 -32.57
C SER A 181 -4.38 11.96 -32.99
N ALA A 182 -4.55 12.98 -33.84
CA ALA A 182 -5.85 13.33 -34.41
C ALA A 182 -6.48 12.19 -35.24
N ALA A 183 -5.67 11.23 -35.70
CA ALA A 183 -6.13 10.01 -36.38
C ALA A 183 -6.54 8.89 -35.40
N GLY A 184 -6.51 9.13 -34.09
CA GLY A 184 -6.84 8.15 -33.05
C GLY A 184 -5.70 7.19 -32.71
N GLU A 185 -4.49 7.43 -33.22
CA GLU A 185 -3.33 6.59 -32.92
C GLU A 185 -2.84 6.85 -31.49
N LYS A 186 -2.65 5.79 -30.71
CA LYS A 186 -2.13 5.86 -29.34
C LYS A 186 -0.62 5.71 -29.37
N HIS A 187 0.08 6.61 -28.69
CA HIS A 187 1.53 6.54 -28.52
C HIS A 187 1.92 5.94 -27.17
N ASP A 188 3.18 5.56 -27.05
CA ASP A 188 3.79 5.05 -25.82
C ASP A 188 3.47 5.95 -24.63
N LEU A 189 3.15 5.31 -23.50
CA LEU A 189 2.83 6.00 -22.26
C LEU A 189 4.09 6.65 -21.70
N GLN A 190 4.06 7.96 -21.44
CA GLN A 190 5.17 8.59 -20.75
C GLN A 190 4.92 8.59 -19.24
N VAL A 191 5.89 8.06 -18.47
CA VAL A 191 5.85 8.09 -17.01
C VAL A 191 7.09 8.81 -16.49
N ILE A 192 6.91 9.88 -15.71
CA ILE A 192 8.00 10.67 -15.13
C ILE A 192 8.01 10.45 -13.63
N GLY A 193 9.11 9.91 -13.10
CA GLY A 193 9.31 9.73 -11.67
C GLY A 193 10.32 10.68 -11.06
N THR A 194 10.39 10.62 -9.74
CA THR A 194 11.37 11.33 -8.88
C THR A 194 12.68 10.57 -8.70
N ASP A 195 12.74 9.32 -9.16
CA ASP A 195 13.91 8.46 -9.10
C ASP A 195 14.43 8.19 -10.52
N ARG A 196 15.76 8.13 -10.71
CA ARG A 196 16.35 7.80 -12.02
C ARG A 196 16.24 6.31 -12.32
N SER A 197 16.27 5.49 -11.29
CA SER A 197 16.26 4.03 -11.41
C SER A 197 15.42 3.46 -10.28
N PRO A 198 14.09 3.61 -10.34
CA PRO A 198 13.23 3.08 -9.29
C PRO A 198 13.47 1.58 -9.16
N LEU A 199 13.69 1.12 -7.92
CA LEU A 199 13.93 -0.29 -7.59
C LEU A 199 12.86 -1.24 -8.16
N LEU A 200 11.64 -0.72 -8.36
CA LEU A 200 10.52 -1.46 -8.95
C LEU A 200 10.67 -1.72 -10.46
N LEU A 201 11.51 -0.94 -11.17
CA LEU A 201 11.82 -1.10 -12.59
C LEU A 201 13.24 -1.65 -12.81
N ALA A 202 13.95 -2.04 -11.73
CA ALA A 202 15.28 -2.61 -11.83
C ALA A 202 15.23 -3.94 -12.60
N GLY A 203 15.91 -4.00 -13.74
CA GLY A 203 15.95 -5.19 -14.60
C GLY A 203 14.75 -5.36 -15.53
N ILE A 204 13.86 -4.37 -15.63
CA ILE A 204 12.71 -4.39 -16.54
C ILE A 204 12.94 -3.36 -17.65
N ASP A 205 12.94 -3.80 -18.91
CA ASP A 205 12.82 -2.88 -20.04
C ASP A 205 11.36 -2.44 -20.19
N THR A 206 11.04 -1.27 -19.65
CA THR A 206 9.68 -0.73 -19.68
C THR A 206 9.20 -0.36 -21.07
N LYS A 207 10.13 -0.07 -21.99
CA LYS A 207 9.80 0.33 -23.34
C LYS A 207 9.38 -0.87 -24.17
N GLU A 208 10.18 -1.93 -24.17
CA GLU A 208 9.85 -3.16 -24.92
C GLU A 208 8.70 -3.93 -24.30
N THR A 209 8.63 -4.00 -22.97
CA THR A 209 7.64 -4.86 -22.29
C THR A 209 6.26 -4.21 -22.19
N TYR A 210 6.19 -2.89 -22.02
CA TYR A 210 4.94 -2.20 -21.68
C TYR A 210 4.62 -0.98 -22.55
N ASN A 211 5.47 -0.66 -23.55
CA ASN A 211 5.37 0.59 -24.31
C ASN A 211 5.34 1.82 -23.38
N ILE A 212 6.15 1.78 -22.31
CA ILE A 212 6.27 2.86 -21.34
C ILE A 212 7.64 3.54 -21.51
N GLN A 213 7.62 4.82 -21.86
CA GLN A 213 8.79 5.67 -21.85
C GLN A 213 8.96 6.30 -20.46
N TYR A 214 9.92 5.78 -19.70
CA TYR A 214 10.24 6.32 -18.38
C TYR A 214 11.13 7.56 -18.47
N GLY A 215 10.79 8.60 -17.71
CA GLY A 215 11.53 9.84 -17.57
C GLY A 215 11.84 10.16 -16.12
N TYR A 216 12.85 11.00 -15.91
CA TYR A 216 13.25 11.45 -14.57
C TYR A 216 13.15 12.97 -14.46
N SER A 217 12.59 13.44 -13.35
CA SER A 217 12.78 14.81 -12.89
C SER A 217 12.85 14.85 -11.37
N LYS A 218 13.66 15.76 -10.80
CA LYS A 218 13.84 15.86 -9.33
C LYS A 218 12.52 16.03 -8.56
N THR A 219 11.51 16.58 -9.21
CA THR A 219 10.21 16.89 -8.61
C THR A 219 9.09 15.96 -9.09
N GLY A 220 9.38 15.04 -10.02
CA GLY A 220 8.39 14.17 -10.66
C GLY A 220 7.43 14.91 -11.61
N TRP A 221 7.66 16.20 -11.87
CA TRP A 221 6.90 16.99 -12.84
C TRP A 221 7.44 16.84 -14.25
N GLN A 222 6.57 17.07 -15.23
CA GLN A 222 6.98 17.26 -16.61
C GLN A 222 7.77 18.57 -16.73
N VAL A 223 9.00 18.47 -17.22
CA VAL A 223 9.91 19.60 -17.44
C VAL A 223 10.30 19.70 -18.91
N ALA A 224 10.95 20.80 -19.30
CA ALA A 224 11.35 21.01 -20.69
C ALA A 224 12.15 19.83 -21.25
N GLN A 225 13.11 19.28 -20.47
CA GLN A 225 13.91 18.14 -20.90
C GLN A 225 13.10 16.87 -21.16
N THR A 226 12.16 16.52 -20.28
CA THR A 226 11.31 15.32 -20.44
C THR A 226 10.32 15.48 -21.58
N THR A 227 9.83 16.70 -21.79
CA THR A 227 8.92 17.05 -22.89
C THR A 227 9.64 16.99 -24.24
N VAL A 228 10.83 17.59 -24.35
CA VAL A 228 11.64 17.55 -25.58
C VAL A 228 12.05 16.12 -25.93
N SER A 229 12.39 15.30 -24.91
CA SER A 229 12.68 13.87 -25.12
C SER A 229 11.48 13.15 -25.75
N MET A 230 10.27 13.41 -25.24
CA MET A 230 9.04 12.82 -25.79
C MET A 230 8.74 13.32 -27.21
N LEU A 231 8.86 14.63 -27.44
CA LEU A 231 8.65 15.21 -28.77
C LEU A 231 9.64 14.67 -29.81
N LYS A 232 10.89 14.39 -29.41
CA LYS A 232 11.87 13.72 -30.27
C LYS A 232 11.44 12.29 -30.61
N SER A 233 10.97 11.51 -29.63
CA SER A 233 10.42 10.17 -29.87
C SER A 233 9.23 10.22 -30.84
N LEU A 234 8.28 11.13 -30.62
CA LEU A 234 7.11 11.31 -31.48
C LEU A 234 7.49 11.74 -32.90
N ASN A 235 8.45 12.66 -33.04
CA ASN A 235 8.95 13.10 -34.34
C ASN A 235 9.74 12.00 -35.08
N ALA A 236 10.47 11.14 -34.36
CA ALA A 236 11.13 9.99 -34.97
C ALA A 236 10.11 9.00 -35.56
N LEU A 237 9.06 8.68 -34.79
CA LEU A 237 7.95 7.83 -35.25
C LEU A 237 7.20 8.44 -36.43
N ALA A 238 6.98 9.76 -36.40
CA ALA A 238 6.32 10.48 -37.50
C ALA A 238 7.17 10.44 -38.79
N LYS A 239 8.49 10.66 -38.66
CA LYS A 239 9.46 10.59 -39.78
C LYS A 239 9.56 9.20 -40.39
N GLU A 240 9.61 8.15 -39.57
CA GLU A 240 9.61 6.75 -40.02
C GLU A 240 8.37 6.44 -40.87
N ARG A 241 7.24 7.10 -40.56
CA ARG A 241 5.96 6.95 -41.24
C ARG A 241 5.74 7.96 -42.39
N LYS A 242 6.75 8.75 -42.77
CA LYS A 242 6.67 9.82 -43.78
C LYS A 242 5.56 10.85 -43.51
N ARG A 243 5.21 11.10 -42.24
CA ARG A 243 4.23 12.12 -41.86
C ARG A 243 4.92 13.20 -41.02
N THR A 244 4.67 14.47 -41.35
CA THR A 244 5.23 15.61 -40.63
C THR A 244 4.22 16.07 -39.58
N LEU A 245 4.63 16.10 -38.31
CA LEU A 245 3.88 16.82 -37.27
C LEU A 245 4.34 18.29 -37.33
N LEU A 246 3.53 19.13 -37.96
CA LEU A 246 3.57 20.59 -37.81
C LEU A 246 2.45 21.00 -36.86
#